data_AF-A0A5P2D172-F1
#
_entry.id   AF-A0A5P2D172-F1
#
_cell.length_a   1.000
_cell.length_b   1.000
_cell.length_c   1.000
_cell.angle_alpha   90.00
_cell.angle_beta   90.00
_cell.angle_gamma   90.00
#
_symmetry.space_group_name_H-M   'P 1'
#
loop_
_entity.id
_entity.type
_entity.pdbx_description
1 polymer ?
#
loop_
_entity_poly.entity_id
_entity_poly.type
_entity_poly.pdbx_seq_one_letter_code
_entity_poly.pdbx_strand_id
1 'polypeptide(L)'
;MHRIEFFRYSPADYWGVRVDGTDLRLTVADATRSLREREADAMAAEPGGRMTAQERTDFLARRHGGMRQEDLGAPAAYFLGEHEPAFRCGTEDGTPVLGCSCGVWECGPLLARITVTADTVIWSRFRDPYRPAWGELPIGPYVFPRAAYETALAHPFRLAHDPLPA
;
A
#
# COMPACT_ATOMS: atom_id res chain seq x y z
N MET A 1 -7.12 13.33 -14.50
CA MET A 1 -6.34 12.07 -14.54
C MET A 1 -5.21 12.19 -13.55
N HIS A 2 -4.91 11.12 -12.85
CA HIS A 2 -3.88 11.07 -11.80
C HIS A 2 -2.51 10.73 -12.39
N ARG A 3 -1.45 11.09 -11.68
CA ARG A 3 -0.08 10.70 -11.97
C ARG A 3 0.38 9.66 -10.96
N ILE A 4 0.94 8.55 -11.45
CA ILE A 4 1.59 7.55 -10.60
C ILE A 4 3.11 7.64 -10.74
N GLU A 5 3.80 7.41 -9.64
CA GLU A 5 5.25 7.28 -9.61
C GLU A 5 5.60 6.03 -8.79
N PHE A 6 6.36 5.12 -9.39
CA PHE A 6 6.96 3.99 -8.67
C PHE A 6 8.36 4.38 -8.23
N PHE A 7 8.74 3.94 -7.04
CA PHE A 7 10.09 4.15 -6.53
C PHE A 7 10.58 2.93 -5.76
N ARG A 8 11.90 2.77 -5.70
CA ARG A 8 12.61 1.75 -4.97
C ARG A 8 13.43 2.39 -3.86
N TYR A 9 13.49 1.75 -2.70
CA TYR A 9 14.27 2.25 -1.56
C TYR A 9 14.99 1.16 -0.78
N SER A 10 16.17 1.51 -0.27
CA SER A 10 17.08 0.64 0.50
C SER A 10 16.70 0.57 1.99
N PRO A 11 17.18 -0.45 2.73
CA PRO A 11 18.21 -1.45 2.35
C PRO A 11 17.69 -2.70 1.65
N ALA A 12 16.39 -3.03 1.76
CA ALA A 12 15.85 -4.29 1.25
C ALA A 12 15.18 -4.16 -0.14
N ASP A 13 15.44 -3.06 -0.85
CA ASP A 13 14.97 -2.86 -2.22
C ASP A 13 13.44 -2.96 -2.36
N TYR A 14 12.75 -2.23 -1.48
CA TYR A 14 11.30 -2.15 -1.45
C TYR A 14 10.78 -1.26 -2.58
N TRP A 15 9.66 -1.66 -3.16
CA TRP A 15 8.83 -0.86 -4.05
C TRP A 15 7.80 -0.06 -3.26
N GLY A 16 7.74 1.24 -3.53
CA GLY A 16 6.71 2.14 -3.05
C GLY A 16 6.03 2.87 -4.20
N VAL A 17 4.90 3.50 -3.89
CA VAL A 17 4.05 4.19 -4.86
C VAL A 17 3.70 5.57 -4.35
N ARG A 18 3.79 6.57 -5.24
CA ARG A 18 3.15 7.87 -5.05
C ARG A 18 2.05 8.06 -6.06
N VAL A 19 0.96 8.68 -5.62
CA VAL A 19 -0.11 9.17 -6.48
C VAL A 19 -0.20 10.67 -6.30
N ASP A 20 -0.14 11.42 -7.40
CA ASP A 20 -0.09 12.89 -7.44
C ASP A 20 0.96 13.48 -6.48
N GLY A 21 2.12 12.82 -6.40
CA GLY A 21 3.24 13.23 -5.54
C GLY A 21 3.12 12.82 -4.07
N THR A 22 1.99 12.25 -3.63
CA THR A 22 1.79 11.81 -2.24
C THR A 22 2.08 10.32 -2.10
N ASP A 23 2.89 9.94 -1.09
CA ASP A 23 3.16 8.53 -0.80
C ASP A 23 1.86 7.82 -0.38
N LEU A 24 1.50 6.74 -1.09
CA LEU A 24 0.24 6.06 -0.87
C LEU A 24 0.08 5.58 0.59
N ARG A 25 1.18 5.26 1.28
CA ARG A 25 1.17 4.88 2.70
C ARG A 25 0.62 5.99 3.57
N LEU A 26 0.92 7.25 3.27
CA LEU A 26 0.41 8.42 4.01
C LEU A 26 -1.09 8.61 3.76
N THR A 27 -1.53 8.48 2.51
CA THR A 27 -2.95 8.57 2.16
C THR A 27 -3.77 7.49 2.88
N VAL A 28 -3.26 6.27 2.97
CA VAL A 28 -3.94 5.16 3.66
C VAL A 28 -3.92 5.36 5.17
N ALA A 29 -2.80 5.82 5.73
CA ALA A 29 -2.71 6.13 7.16
C ALA A 29 -3.73 7.21 7.55
N ASP A 30 -3.91 8.24 6.73
CA ASP A 30 -4.91 9.28 6.96
C ASP A 30 -6.34 8.73 6.87
N ALA A 31 -6.66 8.01 5.79
CA ALA A 31 -7.99 7.44 5.57
C ALA A 31 -8.39 6.41 6.63
N THR A 32 -7.43 5.77 7.28
CA THR A 32 -7.67 4.78 8.36
C THR A 32 -7.49 5.34 9.76
N ARG A 33 -7.11 6.62 9.91
CA ARG A 33 -6.73 7.21 11.19
C ARG A 33 -7.74 6.95 12.30
N SER A 34 -9.01 7.31 12.09
CA SER A 34 -10.05 7.14 13.12
C SER A 34 -10.37 5.68 13.44
N LEU A 35 -10.23 4.77 12.46
CA LEU A 35 -10.39 3.32 12.69
C LEU A 35 -9.27 2.81 13.61
N ARG A 36 -8.04 3.27 13.36
CA ARG A 36 -6.85 2.85 14.10
C ARG A 36 -6.73 3.53 15.47
N GLU A 37 -7.23 4.74 15.64
CA GLU A 37 -7.37 5.36 16.95
C GLU A 37 -8.24 4.50 17.87
N ARG A 38 -9.36 3.98 17.36
CA ARG A 38 -10.21 3.05 18.13
C ARG A 38 -9.49 1.75 18.46
N GLU A 39 -8.70 1.20 17.53
CA GLU A 39 -7.87 0.02 17.82
C GLU A 39 -6.84 0.33 18.92
N ALA A 40 -6.16 1.47 18.84
CA ALA A 40 -5.16 1.87 19.82
C ALA A 40 -5.79 2.11 21.21
N ASP A 41 -6.99 2.69 21.27
CA ASP A 41 -7.73 2.88 22.51
C ASP A 41 -8.17 1.55 23.12
N ALA A 42 -8.66 0.61 22.29
CA ALA A 42 -9.01 -0.73 22.73
C ALA A 42 -7.78 -1.48 23.26
N MET A 43 -6.65 -1.41 22.56
CA MET A 43 -5.39 -2.01 23.02
C MET A 43 -4.92 -1.39 24.34
N ALA A 44 -4.99 -0.06 24.48
CA ALA A 44 -4.57 0.64 25.69
C ALA A 44 -5.44 0.34 26.92
N ALA A 45 -6.68 -0.11 26.72
CA ALA A 45 -7.58 -0.53 27.78
C ALA A 45 -7.21 -1.91 28.37
N GLU A 46 -6.49 -2.74 27.62
CA GLU A 46 -6.07 -4.07 28.06
C GLU A 46 -4.83 -4.03 28.98
N PRO A 47 -4.72 -4.94 29.97
CA PRO A 47 -3.51 -5.05 30.80
C PRO A 47 -2.25 -5.28 29.95
N GLY A 48 -1.29 -4.36 30.06
CA GLY A 48 -0.04 -4.42 29.29
C GLY A 48 -0.11 -3.81 27.88
N GLY A 49 -1.25 -3.29 27.44
CA GLY A 49 -1.41 -2.65 26.13
C GLY A 49 -1.16 -1.14 26.09
N ARG A 50 -0.69 -0.55 27.20
CA ARG A 50 -0.38 0.88 27.29
C ARG A 50 0.78 1.24 26.35
N MET A 51 0.52 2.14 25.41
CA MET A 51 1.52 2.69 24.51
C MET A 51 2.00 4.06 25.01
N THR A 52 3.26 4.36 24.78
CA THR A 52 3.79 5.73 24.84
C THR A 52 3.19 6.59 23.73
N ALA A 53 3.32 7.91 23.84
CA ALA A 53 2.86 8.83 22.80
C ALA A 53 3.57 8.58 21.45
N GLN A 54 4.85 8.20 21.49
CA GLN A 54 5.64 7.87 20.30
C GLN A 54 5.13 6.57 19.66
N GLU A 55 4.99 5.50 20.45
CA GLU A 55 4.47 4.22 19.93
C GLU A 55 3.07 4.36 19.35
N ARG A 56 2.21 5.20 19.94
CA ARG A 56 0.89 5.50 19.37
C ARG A 56 0.99 6.25 18.04
N THR A 57 1.89 7.23 17.95
CA THR A 57 2.13 7.98 16.71
C THR A 57 2.61 7.05 15.60
N ASP A 58 3.59 6.20 15.90
CA ASP A 58 4.11 5.19 14.98
C ASP A 58 3.06 4.17 14.60
N PHE A 59 2.28 3.70 15.58
CA PHE A 59 1.16 2.81 15.32
C PHE A 59 0.26 3.44 14.28
N LEU A 60 -0.29 4.64 14.50
CA LEU A 60 -1.23 5.29 13.59
C LEU A 60 -0.64 5.54 12.19
N ALA A 61 0.62 5.92 12.10
CA ALA A 61 1.28 6.26 10.84
C ALA A 61 1.75 5.06 10.01
N ARG A 62 2.19 3.96 10.65
CA ARG A 62 3.00 2.91 10.01
C ARG A 62 2.33 1.54 9.97
N ARG A 63 1.15 1.42 9.35
CA ARG A 63 0.58 0.09 9.05
C ARG A 63 1.26 -0.57 7.86
N HIS A 64 1.44 0.22 6.81
CA HIS A 64 1.85 -0.28 5.50
C HIS A 64 3.30 0.08 5.20
N GLY A 65 3.98 -0.85 4.55
CA GLY A 65 5.30 -0.71 3.97
C GLY A 65 5.26 -0.90 2.45
N GLY A 66 6.43 -0.83 1.84
CA GLY A 66 6.59 -1.27 0.45
C GLY A 66 6.55 -2.78 0.32
N MET A 67 6.61 -3.27 -0.92
CA MET A 67 6.74 -4.70 -1.23
C MET A 67 8.13 -4.98 -1.78
N ARG A 68 8.77 -6.10 -1.46
CA ARG A 68 10.12 -6.36 -1.94
C ARG A 68 10.10 -6.71 -3.42
N GLN A 69 11.21 -6.45 -4.12
CA GLN A 69 11.39 -6.90 -5.50
C GLN A 69 11.14 -8.40 -5.67
N GLU A 70 11.59 -9.22 -4.71
CA GLU A 70 11.42 -10.68 -4.71
C GLU A 70 9.95 -11.10 -4.61
N ASP A 71 9.15 -10.38 -3.82
CA ASP A 71 7.72 -10.67 -3.63
C ASP A 71 6.89 -10.36 -4.88
N LEU A 72 7.32 -9.36 -5.66
CA LEU A 72 6.64 -8.92 -6.88
C LEU A 72 7.03 -9.75 -8.11
N GLY A 73 8.22 -10.36 -8.10
CA GLY A 73 8.79 -11.06 -9.26
C GLY A 73 9.03 -10.11 -10.44
N ALA A 74 8.02 -9.97 -11.31
CA ALA A 74 8.00 -9.04 -12.43
C ALA A 74 7.01 -7.88 -12.16
N PRO A 75 7.46 -6.75 -11.57
CA PRO A 75 6.59 -5.63 -11.17
C PRO A 75 5.68 -5.11 -12.27
N ALA A 76 6.17 -5.06 -13.52
CA ALA A 76 5.37 -4.61 -14.66
C ALA A 76 4.14 -5.53 -14.89
N ALA A 77 4.37 -6.85 -14.99
CA ALA A 77 3.28 -7.81 -15.14
C ALA A 77 2.36 -7.83 -13.90
N TYR A 78 2.94 -7.72 -12.71
CA TYR A 78 2.20 -7.69 -11.44
C TYR A 78 1.20 -6.52 -11.38
N PHE A 79 1.67 -5.30 -11.62
CA PHE A 79 0.86 -4.09 -11.53
C PHE A 79 -0.05 -3.85 -12.74
N LEU A 80 0.11 -4.63 -13.82
CA LEU A 80 -0.84 -4.70 -14.94
C LEU A 80 -1.87 -5.82 -14.78
N GLY A 81 -1.83 -6.59 -13.68
CA GLY A 81 -2.76 -7.69 -13.43
C GLY A 81 -2.51 -8.91 -14.31
N GLU A 82 -1.33 -9.01 -14.93
CA GLU A 82 -0.92 -10.12 -15.81
C GLU A 82 -0.25 -11.26 -15.02
N HIS A 83 -0.01 -11.07 -13.72
CA HIS A 83 0.60 -12.06 -12.84
C HIS A 83 -0.35 -12.44 -11.71
N GLU A 84 -0.59 -13.73 -11.48
CA GLU A 84 -1.26 -14.18 -10.26
C GLU A 84 -0.31 -13.94 -9.06
N PRO A 85 -0.70 -13.16 -8.04
CA PRO A 85 0.14 -12.98 -6.86
C PRO A 85 0.37 -14.34 -6.19
N ALA A 86 1.59 -14.57 -5.69
CA ALA A 86 1.92 -15.80 -4.94
C ALA A 86 1.04 -15.99 -3.70
N PHE A 87 0.52 -14.89 -3.15
CA PHE A 87 -0.41 -14.85 -2.04
C PHE A 87 -1.87 -14.92 -2.51
N ARG A 88 -2.59 -15.96 -2.08
CA ARG A 88 -3.98 -16.24 -2.47
C ARG A 88 -5.03 -15.85 -1.41
N CYS A 89 -4.62 -15.52 -0.18
CA CYS A 89 -5.57 -15.26 0.91
C CYS A 89 -6.17 -13.84 0.79
N GLY A 90 -7.49 -13.75 0.51
CA GLY A 90 -8.22 -12.48 0.41
C GLY A 90 -7.96 -11.67 -0.88
N THR A 91 -7.11 -12.19 -1.78
CA THR A 91 -6.76 -11.58 -3.07
C THR A 91 -7.73 -11.90 -4.20
N GLU A 92 -8.77 -12.70 -3.93
CA GLU A 92 -9.79 -13.10 -4.92
C GLU A 92 -10.41 -11.90 -5.66
N ASP A 93 -10.47 -10.73 -5.02
CA ASP A 93 -11.00 -9.49 -5.62
C ASP A 93 -9.98 -8.32 -5.70
N GLY A 94 -8.67 -8.56 -5.60
CA GLY A 94 -7.71 -7.45 -5.60
C GLY A 94 -6.22 -7.80 -5.56
N THR A 95 -5.42 -6.93 -6.17
CA THR A 95 -3.96 -6.99 -6.20
C THR A 95 -3.39 -6.23 -5.00
N PRO A 96 -2.47 -6.82 -4.23
CA PRO A 96 -1.71 -6.09 -3.21
C PRO A 96 -0.93 -4.93 -3.84
N VAL A 97 -1.09 -3.72 -3.29
CA VAL A 97 -0.38 -2.51 -3.76
C VAL A 97 0.53 -1.91 -2.68
N LEU A 98 0.37 -2.34 -1.42
CA LEU A 98 1.30 -2.11 -0.32
C LEU A 98 1.41 -3.38 0.53
N GLY A 99 2.57 -3.58 1.17
CA GLY A 99 2.78 -4.64 2.15
C GLY A 99 2.60 -4.14 3.58
N CYS A 100 2.80 -5.02 4.57
CA CYS A 100 2.90 -4.63 5.97
C CYS A 100 4.24 -3.95 6.29
N SER A 101 4.23 -2.98 7.21
CA SER A 101 5.44 -2.30 7.70
C SER A 101 6.41 -3.22 8.45
N CYS A 102 5.97 -4.40 8.90
CA CYS A 102 6.85 -5.39 9.52
C CYS A 102 7.81 -6.08 8.53
N GLY A 103 7.66 -5.82 7.23
CA GLY A 103 8.49 -6.41 6.17
C GLY A 103 8.05 -7.80 5.71
N VAL A 104 7.01 -8.37 6.33
CA VAL A 104 6.27 -9.55 5.85
C VAL A 104 5.00 -9.04 5.19
N TRP A 105 5.03 -8.90 3.86
CA TRP A 105 3.99 -8.14 3.14
C TRP A 105 2.58 -8.72 3.32
N GLU A 106 2.48 -10.05 3.43
CA GLU A 106 1.25 -10.81 3.64
C GLU A 106 0.60 -10.64 5.03
N CYS A 107 1.30 -10.06 6.03
CA CYS A 107 0.73 -9.82 7.36
C CYS A 107 -0.37 -8.75 7.37
N GLY A 108 -0.37 -7.86 6.39
CA GLY A 108 -1.27 -6.71 6.35
C GLY A 108 -1.16 -5.95 5.03
N PRO A 109 -1.44 -6.62 3.89
CA PRO A 109 -1.37 -5.96 2.59
C PRO A 109 -2.55 -5.01 2.41
N LEU A 110 -2.33 -3.93 1.67
CA LEU A 110 -3.42 -3.15 1.10
C LEU A 110 -3.76 -3.71 -0.27
N LEU A 111 -5.00 -4.14 -0.47
CA LEU A 111 -5.46 -4.62 -1.77
C LEU A 111 -6.13 -3.49 -2.55
N ALA A 112 -5.96 -3.49 -3.86
CA ALA A 112 -6.70 -2.66 -4.79
C ALA A 112 -7.17 -3.50 -5.98
N ARG A 113 -8.37 -3.24 -6.49
CA ARG A 113 -8.81 -3.75 -7.79
C ARG A 113 -8.12 -2.93 -8.89
N ILE A 114 -7.29 -3.60 -9.67
CA ILE A 114 -6.64 -3.04 -10.86
C ILE A 114 -7.47 -3.40 -12.09
N THR A 115 -7.92 -2.40 -12.85
CA THR A 115 -8.61 -2.58 -14.13
C THR A 115 -7.80 -1.92 -15.23
N VAL A 116 -7.35 -2.69 -16.21
CA VAL A 116 -6.55 -2.22 -17.34
C VAL A 116 -7.42 -2.20 -18.59
N THR A 117 -7.36 -1.10 -19.34
CA THR A 117 -8.00 -0.92 -20.64
C THR A 117 -6.93 -0.61 -21.69
N ALA A 118 -7.32 -0.30 -22.93
CA ALA A 118 -6.37 0.16 -23.94
C ALA A 118 -5.67 1.47 -23.55
N ASP A 119 -6.37 2.38 -22.88
CA ASP A 119 -5.89 3.75 -22.65
C ASP A 119 -5.62 4.08 -21.18
N THR A 120 -6.16 3.30 -20.25
CA THR A 120 -6.11 3.60 -18.81
C THR A 120 -5.84 2.39 -17.93
N VAL A 121 -5.21 2.66 -16.78
CA VAL A 121 -5.11 1.76 -15.63
C VAL A 121 -5.86 2.41 -14.48
N ILE A 122 -6.77 1.67 -13.85
CA ILE A 122 -7.62 2.15 -12.75
C ILE A 122 -7.34 1.34 -11.49
N TRP A 123 -7.01 2.02 -10.39
CA TRP A 123 -6.92 1.42 -9.06
C TRP A 123 -8.16 1.82 -8.25
N SER A 124 -8.88 0.85 -7.72
CA SER A 124 -10.17 1.07 -7.03
C SER A 124 -10.41 0.06 -5.92
N ARG A 125 -11.49 0.22 -5.14
CA ARG A 125 -11.94 -0.73 -4.11
C ARG A 125 -10.83 -1.13 -3.14
N PHE A 126 -10.11 -0.12 -2.64
CA PHE A 126 -9.00 -0.33 -1.72
C PHE A 126 -9.52 -0.96 -0.43
N ARG A 127 -8.88 -2.03 0.06
CA ARG A 127 -9.33 -2.71 1.28
C ARG A 127 -8.19 -3.40 2.00
N ASP A 128 -8.40 -3.60 3.30
CA ASP A 128 -7.53 -4.43 4.13
C ASP A 128 -8.21 -5.80 4.35
N PRO A 129 -7.62 -6.91 3.86
CA PRO A 129 -8.26 -8.22 3.91
C PRO A 129 -8.39 -8.77 5.35
N TYR A 130 -7.58 -8.27 6.29
CA TYR A 130 -7.64 -8.65 7.69
C TYR A 130 -8.50 -7.70 8.54
N ARG A 131 -9.11 -6.69 7.92
CA ARG A 131 -10.07 -5.78 8.55
C ARG A 131 -11.32 -5.61 7.67
N PRO A 132 -12.08 -6.69 7.40
CA PRO A 132 -13.28 -6.61 6.56
C PRO A 132 -14.30 -5.59 7.09
N ALA A 133 -14.36 -5.37 8.41
CA ALA A 133 -15.22 -4.37 9.05
C ALA A 133 -14.88 -2.91 8.68
N TRP A 134 -13.69 -2.64 8.13
CA TRP A 134 -13.34 -1.30 7.63
C TRP A 134 -13.99 -1.00 6.28
N GLY A 135 -14.42 -2.02 5.54
CA GLY A 135 -14.99 -1.89 4.21
C GLY A 135 -13.97 -1.38 3.18
N GLU A 136 -14.49 -0.77 2.11
CA GLU A 136 -13.65 -0.09 1.11
C GLU A 136 -13.15 1.26 1.64
N LEU A 137 -11.85 1.49 1.51
CA LEU A 137 -11.20 2.72 1.94
C LEU A 137 -11.42 3.85 0.93
N PRO A 138 -11.68 5.09 1.39
CA PRO A 138 -12.01 6.23 0.53
C PRO A 138 -10.77 6.91 -0.08
N ILE A 139 -9.85 6.13 -0.68
CA ILE A 139 -8.57 6.60 -1.23
C ILE A 139 -8.51 6.44 -2.75
N GLY A 140 -9.65 6.48 -3.43
CA GLY A 140 -9.74 6.30 -4.88
C GLY A 140 -11.19 6.46 -5.37
N PRO A 141 -11.49 6.07 -6.62
CA PRO A 141 -10.58 5.43 -7.57
C PRO A 141 -9.51 6.38 -8.11
N TYR A 142 -8.34 5.83 -8.44
CA TYR A 142 -7.32 6.53 -9.22
C TYR A 142 -7.33 6.05 -10.67
N VAL A 143 -7.26 6.97 -11.61
CA VAL A 143 -7.27 6.73 -13.06
C VAL A 143 -6.00 7.29 -13.67
N PHE A 144 -5.18 6.41 -14.24
CA PHE A 144 -3.89 6.72 -14.84
C PHE A 144 -3.93 6.53 -16.36
N PRO A 145 -3.31 7.41 -17.17
CA PRO A 145 -3.04 7.11 -18.57
C PRO A 145 -2.12 5.89 -18.68
N ARG A 146 -2.49 4.89 -19.48
CA ARG A 146 -1.75 3.61 -19.55
C ARG A 146 -0.30 3.79 -19.96
N ALA A 147 -0.03 4.59 -20.99
CA ALA A 147 1.34 4.84 -21.46
C ALA A 147 2.23 5.48 -20.37
N ALA A 148 1.67 6.40 -19.58
CA ALA A 148 2.39 7.03 -18.47
C ALA A 148 2.62 6.05 -17.31
N TYR A 149 1.62 5.21 -17.01
CA TYR A 149 1.70 4.15 -16.00
C TYR A 149 2.80 3.13 -16.30
N GLU A 150 2.83 2.61 -17.53
CA GLU A 150 3.85 1.65 -17.99
C GLU A 150 5.25 2.29 -18.00
N THR A 151 5.36 3.56 -18.41
CA THR A 151 6.63 4.30 -18.35
C THR A 151 7.14 4.42 -16.92
N ALA A 152 6.26 4.74 -15.96
CA ALA A 152 6.61 4.86 -14.55
C ALA A 152 7.03 3.51 -13.94
N LEU A 153 6.39 2.40 -14.34
CA LEU A 153 6.78 1.05 -13.93
C LEU A 153 8.16 0.63 -14.47
N ALA A 154 8.45 0.97 -15.73
CA ALA A 154 9.72 0.66 -16.36
C ALA A 154 10.89 1.46 -15.77
N HIS A 155 10.62 2.65 -15.24
CA HIS A 155 11.64 3.58 -14.73
C HIS A 155 11.35 4.03 -13.29
N PRO A 156 11.35 3.12 -12.31
CA PRO A 156 11.12 3.49 -10.92
C PRO A 156 12.28 4.34 -10.40
N PHE A 157 11.97 5.42 -9.66
CA PHE A 157 12.99 6.24 -9.01
C PHE A 157 13.75 5.42 -7.96
N ARG A 158 15.05 5.66 -7.77
CA ARG A 158 15.80 5.07 -6.65
C ARG A 158 16.00 6.10 -5.56
N LEU A 159 15.54 5.77 -4.37
CA LEU A 159 15.75 6.55 -3.15
C LEU A 159 16.77 5.82 -2.28
N ALA A 160 17.67 6.58 -1.66
CA ALA A 160 18.69 6.00 -0.81
C ALA A 160 18.10 5.37 0.47
N HIS A 161 16.97 5.89 0.95
CA HIS A 161 16.33 5.53 2.22
C HIS A 161 14.81 5.52 2.02
N ASP A 162 14.07 4.92 2.96
CA ASP A 162 12.60 5.04 2.98
C ASP A 162 12.19 6.52 3.05
N PRO A 163 11.38 7.04 2.11
CA PRO A 163 10.92 8.42 2.14
C PRO A 163 9.85 8.71 3.18
N LEU A 164 9.30 7.69 3.86
CA LEU A 164 8.41 7.91 4.98
C LEU A 164 9.26 8.44 6.15
N PRO A 165 8.99 9.65 6.69
CA PRO A 165 9.77 10.22 7.78
C PRO A 165 9.82 9.27 8.98
N ALA A 166 10.97 9.23 9.67
CA ALA A 166 11.22 8.50 10.92
C ALA A 166 10.27 8.97 12.04
#